data_AF-A0AAU2THN7-F1
#
_entry.id   AF-A0AAU2THN7-F1
#
_cell.length_a   1.000
_cell.length_b   1.000
_cell.length_c   1.000
_cell.angle_alpha   90.00
_cell.angle_beta   90.00
_cell.angle_gamma   90.00
#
_symmetry.space_group_name_H-M   'P 1'
#
loop_
_entity.id
_entity.type
_entity.pdbx_description
1 polymer ?
#
loop_
_entity_poly.entity_id
_entity_poly.type
_entity_poly.pdbx_seq_one_letter_code
_entity_poly.pdbx_strand_id
1 'polypeptide(L)'
;MIASIVPSVVLGLVLLGAAAAWTLRRRDSLPGQVRTARPSVHRKELETVALGLRAVAEGRAHSAGALPEVHAVIHSGQRLTLLLAGADAPAPAPWTADLSGKEWWVEPKDLTSPANGGAEAAHPYSLTVTLGRHRGDRVLVDLSLLSGAIALTGEDNDVLSLAQALITELIGGPVGSLATVVLVGSAATASVTDGLGARSARLRAAATRDEALACRDSMPPNSDRRSSAPQTSPPDSTARVTAWTHARRLFVVTAARFRDENWRDAALRGTDALLVLGYVGDDADWNFHVNADGSLDTGRLGLPIDTHAARLD
;
A
#
# COMPACT_ATOMS: atom_id res chain seq x y z
N MET A 1 65.67 -47.75 6.26
CA MET A 1 64.58 -47.13 7.07
C MET A 1 64.32 -45.74 6.50
N ILE A 2 63.52 -45.64 5.44
CA ILE A 2 63.11 -44.36 4.82
C ILE A 2 61.68 -44.59 4.33
N ALA A 3 60.70 -44.21 5.15
CA ALA A 3 59.31 -44.05 4.76
C ALA A 3 58.61 -43.20 5.83
N SER A 4 57.68 -42.35 5.40
CA SER A 4 56.82 -41.51 6.26
C SER A 4 57.31 -40.09 6.60
N ILE A 5 57.58 -39.27 5.57
CA ILE A 5 57.53 -37.79 5.69
C ILE A 5 56.61 -37.15 4.62
N VAL A 6 56.29 -37.88 3.55
CA VAL A 6 55.53 -37.36 2.40
C VAL A 6 54.04 -37.05 2.68
N PRO A 7 53.27 -37.81 3.50
CA PRO A 7 51.84 -37.52 3.64
C PRO A 7 51.54 -36.28 4.52
N SER A 8 52.47 -35.87 5.39
CA SER A 8 52.25 -34.72 6.30
C SER A 8 52.42 -33.36 5.62
N VAL A 9 53.24 -33.27 4.58
CA VAL A 9 53.47 -32.01 3.83
C VAL A 9 52.28 -31.69 2.92
N VAL A 10 51.66 -32.70 2.32
CA VAL A 10 50.48 -32.51 1.45
C VAL A 10 49.26 -32.09 2.28
N LEU A 11 49.05 -32.66 3.47
CA LEU A 11 47.94 -32.29 4.34
C LEU A 11 48.12 -30.87 4.93
N GLY A 12 49.35 -30.48 5.25
CA GLY A 12 49.69 -29.12 5.73
C GLY A 12 49.44 -28.03 4.68
N LEU A 13 49.77 -28.30 3.41
CA LEU A 13 49.54 -27.35 2.30
C LEU A 13 48.05 -27.20 1.93
N VAL A 14 47.28 -28.28 2.03
CA VAL A 14 45.82 -28.23 1.79
C VAL A 14 45.09 -27.44 2.89
N LEU A 15 45.49 -27.59 4.16
CA LEU A 15 44.91 -26.84 5.26
C LEU A 15 45.34 -25.36 5.27
N LEU A 16 46.58 -25.04 4.88
CA LEU A 16 47.03 -23.65 4.68
C LEU A 16 46.34 -22.98 3.49
N GLY A 17 46.08 -23.72 2.41
CA GLY A 17 45.30 -23.24 1.27
C GLY A 17 43.83 -22.95 1.62
N ALA A 18 43.21 -23.81 2.44
CA ALA A 18 41.83 -23.61 2.90
C ALA A 18 41.69 -22.45 3.89
N ALA A 19 42.66 -22.25 4.79
CA ALA A 19 42.68 -21.13 5.71
C ALA A 19 42.92 -19.78 5.00
N ALA A 20 43.85 -19.74 4.03
CA ALA A 20 44.11 -18.54 3.23
C ALA A 20 42.91 -18.14 2.37
N ALA A 21 42.24 -19.11 1.74
CA ALA A 21 41.03 -18.88 0.95
C ALA A 21 39.84 -18.36 1.79
N TRP A 22 39.76 -18.75 3.06
CA TRP A 22 38.70 -18.26 3.96
C TRP A 22 38.98 -16.86 4.50
N THR A 23 40.26 -16.49 4.70
CA THR A 23 40.63 -15.13 5.08
C THR A 23 40.59 -14.11 3.92
N LEU A 24 40.81 -14.55 2.68
CA LEU A 24 40.68 -13.68 1.49
C LEU A 24 39.22 -13.47 1.07
N ARG A 25 38.30 -14.38 1.39
CA ARG A 25 36.85 -14.14 1.22
C ARG A 25 36.25 -13.15 2.23
N ARG A 26 36.98 -12.76 3.27
CA ARG A 26 36.51 -11.79 4.29
C ARG A 26 37.08 -10.37 4.13
N ARG A 27 37.81 -10.06 3.05
CA ARG A 27 38.49 -8.76 2.89
C ARG A 27 38.12 -7.89 1.69
N ASP A 28 37.14 -8.27 0.88
CA ASP A 28 36.53 -7.38 -0.12
C ASP A 28 35.20 -6.80 0.38
N SER A 29 35.20 -6.30 1.61
CA SER A 29 34.18 -5.37 2.10
C SER A 29 34.79 -3.97 2.17
N LEU A 30 35.04 -3.41 0.99
CA LEU A 30 35.20 -1.97 0.81
C LEU A 30 33.81 -1.32 0.98
N PRO A 31 33.66 -0.34 1.89
CA PRO A 31 32.42 0.38 2.08
C PRO A 31 32.29 1.43 0.98
N GLY A 32 31.10 1.54 0.39
CA GLY A 32 30.79 2.64 -0.52
C GLY A 32 30.54 2.21 -1.96
N GLN A 33 29.64 1.25 -2.17
CA GLN A 33 28.81 1.30 -3.36
C GLN A 33 27.37 1.16 -2.89
N VAL A 34 26.74 2.32 -2.69
CA VAL A 34 25.29 2.43 -2.53
C VAL A 34 24.69 1.67 -3.71
N ARG A 35 24.13 0.51 -3.40
CA ARG A 35 23.40 -0.33 -4.34
C ARG A 35 22.12 0.44 -4.66
N THR A 36 22.18 1.35 -5.63
CA THR A 36 21.00 2.06 -6.16
C THR A 36 20.20 1.08 -7.03
N ALA A 37 19.60 0.07 -6.40
CA ALA A 37 18.79 -0.93 -7.08
C ALA A 37 17.31 -0.55 -7.00
N ARG A 38 16.70 -0.30 -8.17
CA ARG A 38 15.26 -0.49 -8.48
C ARG A 38 14.13 0.35 -7.85
N PRO A 39 14.32 1.47 -7.11
CA PRO A 39 13.16 2.27 -6.66
C PRO A 39 12.36 2.91 -7.81
N SER A 40 12.90 2.96 -9.04
CA SER A 40 12.27 3.63 -10.18
C SER A 40 11.17 2.83 -10.89
N VAL A 41 11.27 1.49 -10.96
CA VAL A 41 10.31 0.66 -11.71
C VAL A 41 9.01 0.52 -10.93
N HIS A 42 9.10 0.15 -9.65
CA HIS A 42 7.92 0.04 -8.77
C HIS A 42 7.18 1.37 -8.66
N ARG A 43 7.93 2.47 -8.55
CA ARG A 43 7.34 3.81 -8.54
C ARG A 43 6.59 4.12 -9.83
N LYS A 44 7.17 3.79 -11.00
CA LYS A 44 6.51 4.02 -12.30
C LYS A 44 5.22 3.22 -12.44
N GLU A 45 5.21 1.96 -12.01
CA GLU A 45 3.98 1.13 -11.99
C GLU A 45 2.89 1.79 -11.13
N LEU A 46 3.25 2.27 -9.93
CA LEU A 46 2.30 2.95 -9.05
C LEU A 46 1.86 4.32 -9.59
N GLU A 47 2.73 5.05 -10.31
CA GLU A 47 2.36 6.29 -10.99
C GLU A 47 1.32 6.03 -12.08
N THR A 48 1.47 4.94 -12.84
CA THR A 48 0.45 4.48 -13.80
C THR A 48 -0.86 4.12 -13.10
N VAL A 49 -0.82 3.40 -11.98
CA VAL A 49 -2.02 3.08 -11.19
C VAL A 49 -2.72 4.36 -10.71
N ALA A 50 -1.98 5.28 -10.10
CA ALA A 50 -2.52 6.55 -9.62
C ALA A 50 -3.16 7.36 -10.76
N LEU A 51 -2.54 7.37 -11.93
CA LEU A 51 -3.08 8.04 -13.11
C LEU A 51 -4.39 7.40 -13.58
N GLY A 52 -4.45 6.06 -13.64
CA GLY A 52 -5.66 5.33 -14.01
C GLY A 52 -6.82 5.57 -13.05
N LEU A 53 -6.57 5.52 -11.74
CA LEU A 53 -7.59 5.76 -10.71
C LEU A 53 -8.10 7.20 -10.73
N ARG A 54 -7.23 8.18 -11.02
CA ARG A 54 -7.66 9.57 -11.24
C ARG A 54 -8.52 9.71 -12.50
N ALA A 55 -8.16 9.03 -13.59
CA ALA A 55 -8.96 9.05 -14.82
C ALA A 55 -10.38 8.47 -14.60
N VAL A 56 -10.54 7.47 -13.72
CA VAL A 56 -11.88 7.00 -13.29
C VAL A 56 -12.64 8.12 -12.58
N ALA A 57 -12.01 8.74 -11.58
CA ALA A 57 -12.65 9.78 -10.79
C ALA A 57 -13.06 10.99 -11.65
N GLU A 58 -12.17 11.44 -12.52
CA GLU A 58 -12.42 12.51 -13.49
C GLU A 58 -13.54 12.12 -14.46
N GLY A 59 -13.47 10.94 -15.06
CA GLY A 59 -14.48 10.46 -15.99
C GLY A 59 -15.88 10.36 -15.37
N ARG A 60 -15.97 9.97 -14.10
CA ARG A 60 -17.23 9.93 -13.33
C ARG A 60 -17.72 11.32 -12.93
N ALA A 61 -16.81 12.25 -12.61
CA ALA A 61 -17.16 13.65 -12.39
C ALA A 61 -17.86 14.25 -13.63
N HIS A 62 -17.30 13.98 -14.82
CA HIS A 62 -17.83 14.51 -16.08
C HIS A 62 -19.17 13.90 -16.48
N SER A 63 -19.39 12.60 -16.21
CA SER A 63 -20.64 11.91 -16.53
C SER A 63 -21.72 12.00 -15.44
N ALA A 64 -21.45 12.73 -14.35
CA ALA A 64 -22.28 12.77 -13.13
C ALA A 64 -22.57 11.39 -12.49
N GLY A 65 -21.78 10.38 -12.83
CA GLY A 65 -21.87 9.03 -12.26
C GLY A 65 -21.35 8.95 -10.83
N ALA A 66 -21.84 7.97 -10.07
CA ALA A 66 -21.21 7.59 -8.80
C ALA A 66 -19.82 6.97 -9.07
N LEU A 67 -18.91 7.09 -8.10
CA LEU A 67 -17.63 6.37 -8.17
C LEU A 67 -17.91 4.87 -8.03
N PRO A 68 -17.29 4.01 -8.86
CA PRO A 68 -17.41 2.57 -8.71
C PRO A 68 -16.66 2.10 -7.46
N GLU A 69 -17.19 1.05 -6.83
CA GLU A 69 -16.49 0.27 -5.82
C GLU A 69 -15.48 -0.66 -6.51
N VAL A 70 -14.20 -0.27 -6.47
CA VAL A 70 -13.10 -0.98 -7.16
C VAL A 70 -12.57 -2.10 -6.28
N HIS A 71 -13.14 -3.28 -6.39
CA HIS A 71 -12.73 -4.48 -5.65
C HIS A 71 -11.22 -4.77 -5.72
N ALA A 72 -10.60 -4.64 -6.90
CA ALA A 72 -9.15 -4.78 -7.05
C ALA A 72 -8.61 -4.00 -8.25
N VAL A 73 -7.33 -3.68 -8.20
CA VAL A 73 -6.56 -3.14 -9.32
C VAL A 73 -5.48 -4.15 -9.69
N ILE A 74 -5.41 -4.51 -10.97
CA ILE A 74 -4.40 -5.43 -11.50
C ILE A 74 -3.57 -4.70 -12.54
N HIS A 75 -2.25 -4.71 -12.38
CA HIS A 75 -1.31 -4.11 -13.32
C HIS A 75 -0.33 -5.17 -13.86
N SER A 76 -0.49 -5.52 -15.14
CA SER A 76 0.33 -6.51 -15.84
C SER A 76 1.49 -5.90 -16.64
N GLY A 77 1.69 -4.58 -16.55
CA GLY A 77 2.68 -3.84 -17.33
C GLY A 77 2.17 -3.38 -18.70
N GLN A 78 1.30 -4.15 -19.36
CA GLN A 78 0.67 -3.77 -20.63
C GLN A 78 -0.77 -3.28 -20.46
N ARG A 79 -1.41 -3.66 -19.36
CA ARG A 79 -2.82 -3.35 -19.09
C ARG A 79 -3.00 -3.04 -17.62
N LEU A 80 -3.82 -2.03 -17.36
CA LEU A 80 -4.38 -1.76 -16.05
C LEU A 80 -5.84 -2.23 -16.07
N THR A 81 -6.20 -3.08 -15.14
CA THR A 81 -7.54 -3.66 -15.01
C THR A 81 -8.12 -3.31 -13.64
N LEU A 82 -9.38 -2.89 -13.62
CA LEU A 82 -10.17 -2.70 -12.41
C LEU A 82 -11.20 -3.81 -12.36
N LEU A 83 -11.20 -4.56 -11.26
CA LEU A 83 -12.29 -5.43 -10.90
C LEU A 83 -13.26 -4.63 -10.04
N LEU A 84 -14.53 -4.61 -10.40
CA LEU A 84 -15.56 -3.87 -9.69
C LEU A 84 -16.40 -4.80 -8.83
N ALA A 85 -16.81 -4.33 -7.65
CA ALA A 85 -17.68 -5.09 -6.75
C ALA A 85 -19.07 -5.30 -7.36
N GLY A 86 -19.57 -4.28 -8.08
CA GLY A 86 -20.82 -4.31 -8.85
C GLY A 86 -20.59 -4.03 -10.33
N ALA A 87 -21.47 -4.53 -11.18
CA ALA A 87 -21.44 -4.20 -12.60
C ALA A 87 -21.77 -2.71 -12.81
N ASP A 88 -20.95 -2.01 -13.59
CA ASP A 88 -21.12 -0.60 -13.89
C ASP A 88 -20.72 -0.33 -15.34
N ALA A 89 -21.69 -0.01 -16.19
CA ALA A 89 -21.50 0.27 -17.60
C ALA A 89 -22.42 1.42 -18.06
N PRO A 90 -21.96 2.30 -18.97
CA PRO A 90 -20.66 2.26 -19.64
C PRO A 90 -19.49 2.74 -18.74
N ALA A 91 -18.29 2.21 -18.97
CA ALA A 91 -17.07 2.74 -18.36
C ALA A 91 -16.76 4.14 -18.90
N PRO A 92 -16.23 5.07 -18.07
CA PRO A 92 -15.80 6.37 -18.56
C PRO A 92 -14.52 6.26 -19.37
N ALA A 93 -14.39 6.99 -20.48
CA ALA A 93 -13.13 7.05 -21.24
C ALA A 93 -11.96 7.48 -20.33
N PRO A 94 -10.74 6.91 -20.50
CA PRO A 94 -10.32 5.97 -21.54
C PRO A 94 -10.61 4.49 -21.20
N TRP A 95 -11.32 4.21 -20.10
CA TRP A 95 -11.63 2.86 -19.68
C TRP A 95 -12.64 2.20 -20.62
N THR A 96 -12.41 0.93 -20.88
CA THR A 96 -13.33 0.05 -21.61
C THR A 96 -13.90 -0.96 -20.63
N ALA A 97 -15.24 -1.04 -20.55
CA ALA A 97 -15.91 -2.10 -19.82
C ALA A 97 -15.92 -3.40 -20.63
N ASP A 98 -15.78 -4.53 -19.96
CA ASP A 98 -16.12 -5.82 -20.53
C ASP A 98 -17.66 -5.98 -20.68
N LEU A 99 -18.11 -7.12 -21.21
CA LEU A 99 -19.53 -7.39 -21.38
C LEU A 99 -20.29 -7.52 -20.05
N SER A 100 -19.62 -7.93 -18.97
CA SER A 100 -20.26 -8.05 -17.65
C SER A 100 -20.41 -6.70 -16.95
N GLY A 101 -19.65 -5.69 -17.36
CA GLY A 101 -19.53 -4.40 -16.67
C GLY A 101 -18.79 -4.51 -15.33
N LYS A 102 -18.26 -5.68 -14.97
CA LYS A 102 -17.51 -5.89 -13.72
C LYS A 102 -16.01 -5.75 -13.90
N GLU A 103 -15.53 -5.75 -15.13
CA GLU A 103 -14.12 -5.51 -15.44
C GLU A 103 -14.01 -4.28 -16.31
N TRP A 104 -13.23 -3.31 -15.86
CA TRP A 104 -12.79 -2.22 -16.72
C TRP A 104 -11.31 -2.34 -16.98
N TRP A 105 -10.89 -1.90 -18.16
CA TRP A 105 -9.49 -1.90 -18.50
C TRP A 105 -9.07 -0.72 -19.36
N VAL A 106 -7.77 -0.44 -19.32
CA VAL A 106 -7.10 0.56 -20.13
C VAL A 106 -5.66 0.13 -20.40
N GLU A 107 -5.10 0.50 -21.55
CA GLU A 107 -3.67 0.36 -21.77
C GLU A 107 -2.94 1.58 -21.17
N PRO A 108 -1.81 1.41 -20.45
CA PRO A 108 -1.09 2.52 -19.84
C PRO A 108 -0.73 3.68 -20.79
N LYS A 109 -0.57 3.40 -22.08
CA LYS A 109 -0.27 4.41 -23.12
C LYS A 109 -1.44 5.36 -23.41
N ASP A 110 -2.67 4.94 -23.13
CA ASP A 110 -3.90 5.71 -23.37
C ASP A 110 -4.26 6.60 -22.17
N LEU A 111 -3.56 6.42 -21.04
CA LEU A 111 -3.68 7.29 -19.89
C LEU A 111 -2.92 8.60 -20.14
N THR A 112 -3.64 9.71 -20.13
CA THR A 112 -3.06 11.05 -20.27
C THR A 112 -2.91 11.71 -18.90
N SER A 113 -1.75 12.31 -18.63
CA SER A 113 -1.64 13.22 -17.48
C SER A 113 -2.41 14.50 -17.75
N PRO A 114 -3.17 15.03 -16.77
CA PRO A 114 -3.86 16.30 -16.94
C PRO A 114 -2.84 17.40 -17.28
N ALA A 115 -3.14 18.17 -18.34
CA ALA A 115 -2.23 19.17 -18.91
C ALA A 115 -1.93 20.37 -17.99
N ASN A 116 -2.66 20.49 -16.87
CA ASN A 116 -2.47 21.52 -15.87
C ASN A 116 -2.25 20.85 -14.51
N GLY A 117 -1.12 21.12 -13.86
CA GLY A 117 -0.84 20.77 -12.46
C GLY A 117 -1.69 21.57 -11.45
N GLY A 118 -2.97 21.81 -11.79
CA GLY A 118 -3.91 22.61 -11.02
C GLY A 118 -4.69 21.75 -10.04
N ALA A 119 -4.47 22.03 -8.75
CA ALA A 119 -4.98 21.32 -7.58
C ALA A 119 -4.52 19.85 -7.50
N GLU A 120 -4.10 19.46 -6.31
CA GLU A 120 -3.94 18.05 -5.94
C GLU A 120 -5.31 17.37 -6.11
N ALA A 121 -5.57 16.89 -7.33
CA ALA A 121 -6.87 16.38 -7.72
C ALA A 121 -7.23 15.25 -6.75
N ALA A 122 -8.42 15.37 -6.17
CA ALA A 122 -9.00 14.39 -5.27
C ALA A 122 -8.66 12.97 -5.75
N HIS A 123 -7.96 12.22 -4.90
CA HIS A 123 -7.64 10.82 -5.15
C HIS A 123 -8.61 9.98 -4.30
N PRO A 124 -9.82 9.70 -4.78
CA PRO A 124 -10.83 9.02 -3.97
C PRO A 124 -10.45 7.59 -3.64
N TYR A 125 -9.38 7.03 -4.20
CA TYR A 125 -8.86 5.69 -3.90
C TYR A 125 -7.52 5.75 -3.15
N SER A 126 -7.36 6.73 -2.24
CA SER A 126 -6.07 7.02 -1.60
C SER A 126 -5.60 5.95 -0.61
N LEU A 127 -6.43 4.99 -0.24
CA LEU A 127 -6.02 3.82 0.54
C LEU A 127 -5.77 2.57 -0.34
N THR A 128 -5.62 2.75 -1.66
CA THR A 128 -5.17 1.67 -2.54
C THR A 128 -3.70 1.35 -2.30
N VAL A 129 -3.44 0.08 -1.99
CA VAL A 129 -2.10 -0.47 -1.69
C VAL A 129 -1.87 -1.78 -2.41
N THR A 130 -0.61 -2.05 -2.77
CA THR A 130 -0.17 -3.35 -3.27
C THR A 130 -0.29 -4.40 -2.17
N LEU A 131 -1.06 -5.46 -2.42
CA LEU A 131 -1.03 -6.66 -1.57
C LEU A 131 0.11 -7.61 -1.95
N GLY A 132 0.44 -7.66 -3.24
CA GLY A 132 1.52 -8.49 -3.75
C GLY A 132 1.46 -8.69 -5.26
N ARG A 133 1.94 -9.84 -5.71
CA ARG A 133 1.84 -10.31 -7.09
C ARG A 133 1.08 -11.62 -7.19
N HIS A 134 0.37 -11.80 -8.30
CA HIS A 134 -0.18 -13.07 -8.72
C HIS A 134 0.17 -13.32 -10.18
N ARG A 135 0.80 -14.47 -10.48
CA ARG A 135 1.27 -14.83 -11.83
C ARG A 135 2.11 -13.74 -12.51
N GLY A 136 2.84 -12.97 -11.70
CA GLY A 136 3.67 -11.86 -12.15
C GLY A 136 2.98 -10.50 -12.18
N ASP A 137 1.65 -10.44 -12.17
CA ASP A 137 0.88 -9.20 -12.17
C ASP A 137 0.82 -8.59 -10.77
N ARG A 138 0.92 -7.25 -10.68
CA ARG A 138 0.76 -6.55 -9.41
C ARG A 138 -0.72 -6.45 -9.07
N VAL A 139 -1.07 -6.81 -7.84
CA VAL A 139 -2.45 -6.77 -7.32
C VAL A 139 -2.53 -5.75 -6.19
N LEU A 140 -3.45 -4.80 -6.31
CA LEU A 140 -3.71 -3.77 -5.31
C LEU A 140 -5.18 -3.79 -4.88
N VAL A 141 -5.44 -3.37 -3.65
CA VAL A 141 -6.79 -3.21 -3.08
C VAL A 141 -6.91 -1.84 -2.42
N ASP A 142 -8.07 -1.19 -2.54
CA ASP A 142 -8.40 -0.07 -1.67
C ASP A 142 -8.88 -0.59 -0.30
N LEU A 143 -8.08 -0.38 0.74
CA LEU A 143 -8.40 -0.84 2.09
C LEU A 143 -9.70 -0.23 2.65
N SER A 144 -10.14 0.91 2.12
CA SER A 144 -11.40 1.53 2.55
C SER A 144 -12.65 0.80 2.08
N LEU A 145 -12.53 -0.14 1.12
CA LEU A 145 -13.62 -1.03 0.75
C LEU A 145 -13.88 -2.11 1.79
N LEU A 146 -12.87 -2.39 2.62
CA LEU A 146 -12.92 -3.43 3.64
C LEU A 146 -13.49 -2.82 4.91
N SER A 147 -14.82 -2.71 4.94
CA SER A 147 -15.53 -2.19 6.11
C SER A 147 -15.24 -3.06 7.33
N GLY A 148 -14.82 -2.42 8.42
CA GLY A 148 -14.49 -3.09 9.69
C GLY A 148 -12.99 -3.35 9.89
N ALA A 149 -12.68 -4.31 10.74
CA ALA A 149 -11.30 -4.63 11.11
C ALA A 149 -10.65 -5.60 10.13
N ILE A 150 -9.44 -5.25 9.66
CA ILE A 150 -8.60 -6.08 8.80
C ILE A 150 -7.49 -6.66 9.66
N ALA A 151 -7.60 -7.93 10.06
CA ALA A 151 -6.54 -8.62 10.77
C ALA A 151 -5.46 -9.08 9.81
N LEU A 152 -4.22 -8.69 10.10
CA LEU A 152 -3.03 -9.21 9.44
C LEU A 152 -2.36 -10.23 10.37
N THR A 153 -2.30 -11.48 9.91
CA THR A 153 -1.87 -12.63 10.70
C THR A 153 -0.79 -13.42 9.98
N GLY A 154 -0.03 -14.24 10.70
CA GLY A 154 1.14 -14.96 10.18
C GLY A 154 2.25 -15.00 11.22
N GLU A 155 3.48 -15.21 10.78
CA GLU A 155 4.67 -15.05 11.61
C GLU A 155 4.91 -13.55 11.90
N ASP A 156 5.38 -13.22 13.11
CA ASP A 156 5.43 -11.83 13.60
C ASP A 156 6.28 -10.90 12.71
N ASN A 157 7.42 -11.37 12.19
CA ASN A 157 8.27 -10.59 11.30
C ASN A 157 7.65 -10.44 9.91
N ASP A 158 6.99 -11.46 9.39
CA ASP A 158 6.28 -11.39 8.10
C ASP A 158 5.08 -10.41 8.17
N VAL A 159 4.29 -10.47 9.25
CA VAL A 159 3.19 -9.52 9.52
C VAL A 159 3.72 -8.09 9.61
N LEU A 160 4.80 -7.90 10.37
CA LEU A 160 5.43 -6.59 10.54
C LEU A 160 5.96 -6.04 9.22
N SER A 161 6.67 -6.87 8.45
CA SER A 161 7.26 -6.50 7.16
C SER A 161 6.18 -6.12 6.16
N LEU A 162 5.08 -6.88 6.08
CA LEU A 162 3.97 -6.54 5.20
C LEU A 162 3.28 -5.24 5.65
N ALA A 163 3.00 -5.07 6.95
CA ALA A 163 2.44 -3.82 7.45
C ALA A 163 3.31 -2.60 7.11
N GLN A 164 4.64 -2.72 7.28
CA GLN A 164 5.60 -1.67 6.92
C GLN A 164 5.60 -1.38 5.42
N ALA A 165 5.52 -2.41 4.56
CA ALA A 165 5.44 -2.24 3.12
C ALA A 165 4.17 -1.46 2.72
N LEU A 166 3.01 -1.81 3.28
CA LEU A 166 1.74 -1.12 3.03
C LEU A 166 1.80 0.34 3.49
N ILE A 167 2.29 0.58 4.71
CA ILE A 167 2.41 1.93 5.27
C ILE A 167 3.38 2.78 4.44
N THR A 168 4.54 2.22 4.07
CA THR A 168 5.54 2.90 3.25
C THR A 168 4.99 3.28 1.88
N GLU A 169 4.24 2.38 1.24
CA GLU A 169 3.58 2.66 -0.04
C GLU A 169 2.53 3.78 0.10
N LEU A 170 1.72 3.78 1.14
CA LEU A 170 0.73 4.84 1.38
C LEU A 170 1.39 6.20 1.60
N ILE A 171 2.40 6.28 2.47
CA ILE A 171 2.99 7.56 2.84
C ILE A 171 3.97 8.10 1.79
N GLY A 172 4.57 7.23 0.99
CA GLY A 172 5.61 7.60 0.00
C GLY A 172 5.18 7.48 -1.46
N GLY A 173 4.10 6.74 -1.74
CA GLY A 173 3.65 6.41 -3.09
C GLY A 173 2.73 7.47 -3.72
N PRO A 174 2.56 7.42 -5.05
CA PRO A 174 1.73 8.36 -5.80
C PRO A 174 0.21 8.14 -5.62
N VAL A 175 -0.20 6.93 -5.25
CA VAL A 175 -1.60 6.53 -5.00
C VAL A 175 -2.07 7.07 -3.64
N GLY A 176 -1.27 6.86 -2.60
CA GLY A 176 -1.55 7.27 -1.22
C GLY A 176 -1.29 8.74 -0.91
N SER A 177 -1.18 9.62 -1.91
CA SER A 177 -0.73 11.02 -1.72
C SER A 177 -1.59 11.82 -0.73
N LEU A 178 -2.87 11.45 -0.58
CA LEU A 178 -3.82 12.07 0.35
C LEU A 178 -4.11 11.23 1.60
N ALA A 179 -3.51 10.05 1.73
CA ALA A 179 -3.76 9.15 2.86
C ALA A 179 -2.97 9.59 4.10
N THR A 180 -3.62 9.51 5.27
CA THR A 180 -2.96 9.64 6.57
C THR A 180 -2.91 8.28 7.25
N VAL A 181 -1.78 7.95 7.86
CA VAL A 181 -1.61 6.74 8.66
C VAL A 181 -1.51 7.14 10.12
N VAL A 182 -2.31 6.54 10.99
CA VAL A 182 -2.32 6.77 12.44
C VAL A 182 -1.93 5.46 13.15
N LEU A 183 -0.72 5.42 13.69
CA LEU A 183 -0.22 4.32 14.51
C LEU A 183 -0.70 4.51 15.95
N VAL A 184 -1.35 3.51 16.54
CA VAL A 184 -1.95 3.63 17.88
C VAL A 184 -1.25 2.76 18.92
N GLY A 185 -0.87 3.38 20.03
CA GLY A 185 -0.29 2.73 21.19
C GLY A 185 1.00 1.97 20.84
N SER A 186 0.99 0.65 21.06
CA SER A 186 2.13 -0.23 20.76
C SER A 186 2.48 -0.31 19.28
N ALA A 187 1.55 0.02 18.37
CA ALA A 187 1.85 0.09 16.94
C ALA A 187 2.73 1.30 16.57
N ALA A 188 2.86 2.30 17.45
CA ALA A 188 3.75 3.46 17.24
C ALA A 188 5.19 3.21 17.72
N THR A 189 5.51 1.98 18.15
CA THR A 189 6.85 1.62 18.65
C THR A 189 7.88 1.51 17.52
N ALA A 190 9.16 1.46 17.90
CA ALA A 190 10.26 1.29 16.97
C ALA A 190 10.06 0.07 16.08
N SER A 191 9.56 -1.07 16.57
CA SER A 191 9.39 -2.27 15.74
C SER A 191 8.56 -2.02 14.47
N VAL A 192 7.47 -1.24 14.55
CA VAL A 192 6.63 -0.92 13.38
C VAL A 192 7.18 0.26 12.59
N THR A 193 7.82 1.21 13.25
CA THR A 193 8.29 2.45 12.62
C THR A 193 9.70 2.36 12.04
N ASP A 194 10.50 1.39 12.47
CA ASP A 194 11.84 1.11 11.97
C ASP A 194 11.72 0.53 10.55
N GLY A 195 12.37 1.17 9.58
CA GLY A 195 12.19 0.87 8.15
C GLY A 195 11.16 1.73 7.43
N LEU A 196 10.25 2.42 8.15
CA LEU A 196 9.49 3.52 7.54
C LEU A 196 10.48 4.67 7.31
N GLY A 197 10.75 5.01 6.05
CA GLY A 197 11.66 6.09 5.65
C GLY A 197 11.31 7.46 6.26
N ALA A 198 12.02 8.52 5.85
CA ALA A 198 11.91 9.88 6.41
C ALA A 198 10.50 10.27 6.92
N ARG A 199 10.43 10.77 8.16
CA ARG A 199 9.17 11.10 8.86
C ARG A 199 8.24 11.95 7.98
N SER A 200 7.19 11.31 7.45
CA SER A 200 6.14 11.98 6.71
C SER A 200 5.19 12.69 7.67
N ALA A 201 4.76 13.91 7.35
CA ALA A 201 3.72 14.61 8.12
C ALA A 201 2.35 13.88 8.08
N ARG A 202 2.20 12.93 7.15
CA ARG A 202 1.02 12.05 7.03
C ARG A 202 1.12 10.79 7.90
N LEU A 203 2.27 10.51 8.50
CA LEU A 203 2.43 9.44 9.49
C LEU A 203 2.30 10.05 10.89
N ARG A 204 1.27 9.64 11.62
CA ARG A 204 0.93 10.15 12.95
C ARG A 204 0.97 9.01 13.97
N ALA A 205 1.25 9.38 15.22
CA ALA A 205 1.15 8.48 16.36
C ALA A 205 0.07 9.01 17.31
N ALA A 206 -0.65 8.10 17.95
CA ALA A 206 -1.60 8.39 19.02
C ALA A 206 -1.42 7.34 20.12
N ALA A 207 -1.57 7.71 21.39
CA ALA A 207 -1.44 6.77 22.49
C ALA A 207 -2.68 5.88 22.66
N THR A 208 -3.86 6.40 22.30
CA THR A 208 -5.16 5.75 22.50
C THR A 208 -6.10 5.91 21.29
N ARG A 209 -7.17 5.13 21.27
CA ARG A 209 -8.28 5.19 20.32
C ARG A 209 -8.89 6.58 20.24
N ASP A 210 -9.20 7.18 21.38
CA ASP A 210 -9.87 8.48 21.40
C ASP A 210 -8.97 9.58 20.82
N GLU A 211 -7.67 9.53 21.13
CA GLU A 211 -6.68 10.43 20.52
C GLU A 211 -6.54 10.19 19.01
N ALA A 212 -6.49 8.93 18.59
CA ALA A 212 -6.40 8.56 17.17
C ALA A 212 -7.61 9.07 16.38
N LEU A 213 -8.84 8.88 16.91
CA LEU A 213 -10.07 9.33 16.27
C LEU A 213 -10.18 10.87 16.25
N ALA A 214 -9.68 11.53 17.30
CA ALA A 214 -9.60 12.99 17.40
C ALA A 214 -8.51 13.60 16.49
N CYS A 215 -7.58 12.79 15.99
CA CYS A 215 -6.53 13.22 15.07
C CYS A 215 -7.17 13.70 13.75
N ARG A 216 -7.39 15.01 13.67
CA ARG A 216 -7.99 15.68 12.51
C ARG A 216 -6.96 15.95 11.43
N ASP A 217 -7.43 15.94 10.20
CA ASP A 217 -6.71 16.42 9.04
C ASP A 217 -6.34 17.89 9.28
N SER A 218 -5.07 18.14 9.56
CA SER A 218 -4.54 19.50 9.57
C SER A 218 -4.35 19.88 8.11
N MET A 219 -5.44 20.25 7.43
CA MET A 219 -5.30 20.92 6.14
C MET A 219 -4.52 22.22 6.40
N PRO A 220 -3.48 22.56 5.62
CA PRO A 220 -2.81 23.85 5.78
C PRO A 220 -3.85 24.96 5.63
N PRO A 221 -3.89 25.96 6.53
CA PRO A 221 -4.79 27.08 6.41
C PRO A 221 -4.27 28.02 5.31
N ASN A 222 -4.55 27.73 4.04
CA ASN A 222 -4.72 28.73 2.97
C ASN A 222 -4.84 28.10 1.57
N SER A 223 -6.00 28.30 0.94
CA SER A 223 -6.07 28.82 -0.43
C SER A 223 -7.44 29.50 -0.63
N ASP A 224 -7.38 30.82 -0.78
CA ASP A 224 -8.36 31.72 -1.41
C ASP A 224 -9.63 32.13 -0.66
N ARG A 225 -9.38 32.98 0.33
CA ARG A 225 -10.22 34.15 0.59
C ARG A 225 -9.96 35.23 -0.49
N ARG A 226 -10.41 35.03 -1.74
CA ARG A 226 -10.55 36.12 -2.72
C ARG A 226 -11.47 35.77 -3.91
N SER A 227 -12.32 36.74 -4.23
CA SER A 227 -13.26 36.84 -5.36
C SER A 227 -14.52 35.98 -5.34
N SER A 228 -15.49 36.46 -4.54
CA SER A 228 -16.91 36.34 -4.83
C SER A 228 -17.26 37.02 -6.17
N ALA A 229 -17.41 36.23 -7.21
CA ALA A 229 -18.27 36.54 -8.34
C ALA A 229 -19.40 35.49 -8.36
N PRO A 230 -20.67 35.86 -8.60
CA PRO A 230 -21.76 34.90 -8.53
C PRO A 230 -21.73 34.01 -9.79
N GLN A 231 -21.08 32.86 -9.70
CA GLN A 231 -21.31 31.76 -10.63
C GLN A 231 -22.42 30.88 -10.07
N THR A 232 -23.58 30.93 -10.73
CA THR A 232 -24.67 29.95 -10.58
C THR A 232 -24.20 28.60 -11.11
N SER A 233 -23.50 27.83 -10.29
CA SER A 233 -23.31 26.40 -10.48
C SER A 233 -24.28 25.64 -9.56
N PRO A 234 -24.87 24.52 -10.01
CA PRO A 234 -25.82 23.75 -9.22
C PRO A 234 -25.16 23.24 -7.93
N PRO A 235 -25.87 23.25 -6.79
CA PRO A 235 -25.31 22.95 -5.46
C PRO A 235 -24.79 21.52 -5.27
N ASP A 236 -24.99 20.62 -6.23
CA ASP A 236 -24.74 19.18 -6.08
C ASP A 236 -23.32 18.76 -6.55
N SER A 237 -22.73 19.47 -7.53
CA SER A 237 -21.41 19.11 -8.07
C SER A 237 -20.26 19.50 -7.13
N THR A 238 -20.36 20.67 -6.48
CA THR A 238 -19.37 21.14 -5.49
C THR A 238 -19.37 20.27 -4.25
N ALA A 239 -20.53 19.83 -3.75
CA ALA A 239 -20.63 18.93 -2.59
C ALA A 239 -19.98 17.56 -2.87
N ARG A 240 -20.20 16.98 -4.07
CA ARG A 240 -19.58 15.71 -4.48
C ARG A 240 -18.07 15.82 -4.66
N VAL A 241 -17.57 16.89 -5.28
CA VAL A 241 -16.13 17.14 -5.42
C VAL A 241 -15.49 17.32 -4.03
N THR A 242 -16.15 18.01 -3.09
CA THR A 242 -15.66 18.11 -1.70
C THR A 242 -15.71 16.78 -0.92
N ALA A 243 -16.59 15.85 -1.28
CA ALA A 243 -16.61 14.51 -0.68
C ALA A 243 -15.35 13.72 -1.06
N TRP A 244 -14.85 13.88 -2.28
CA TRP A 244 -13.65 13.18 -2.77
C TRP A 244 -12.33 13.80 -2.30
N THR A 245 -12.36 15.02 -1.74
CA THR A 245 -11.16 15.71 -1.21
C THR A 245 -10.83 15.34 0.24
N HIS A 246 -11.62 14.50 0.91
CA HIS A 246 -11.31 14.11 2.29
C HIS A 246 -10.12 13.15 2.30
N ALA A 247 -9.12 13.48 3.15
CA ALA A 247 -8.03 12.57 3.43
C ALA A 247 -8.60 11.30 4.07
N ARG A 248 -8.30 10.15 3.46
CA ARG A 248 -8.65 8.84 4.00
C ARG A 248 -7.62 8.43 5.04
N ARG A 249 -8.05 7.77 6.12
CA ARG A 249 -7.17 7.41 7.23
C ARG A 249 -7.04 5.91 7.37
N LEU A 250 -5.81 5.43 7.49
CA LEU A 250 -5.52 4.08 7.93
C LEU A 250 -5.13 4.13 9.42
N PHE A 251 -5.93 3.48 10.27
CA PHE A 251 -5.56 3.22 11.65
C PHE A 251 -4.81 1.90 11.72
N VAL A 252 -3.67 1.89 12.41
CA VAL A 252 -2.88 0.68 12.64
C VAL A 252 -2.79 0.43 14.13
N VAL A 253 -3.26 -0.74 14.56
CA VAL A 253 -3.32 -1.14 15.96
C VAL A 253 -2.78 -2.55 16.12
N THR A 254 -2.22 -2.89 17.29
CA THR A 254 -1.92 -4.30 17.60
C THR A 254 -3.19 -5.02 18.09
N ALA A 255 -3.25 -6.35 17.94
CA ALA A 255 -4.35 -7.18 18.45
C ALA A 255 -4.64 -7.01 19.96
N ALA A 256 -3.61 -6.70 20.77
CA ALA A 256 -3.80 -6.37 22.18
C ALA A 256 -4.61 -5.06 22.33
N ARG A 257 -4.13 -3.97 21.71
CA ARG A 257 -4.82 -2.67 21.71
C ARG A 257 -6.21 -2.71 21.10
N PHE A 258 -6.41 -3.49 20.05
CA PHE A 258 -7.73 -3.69 19.44
C PHE A 258 -8.75 -4.16 20.49
N ARG A 259 -8.38 -5.15 21.31
CA ARG A 259 -9.23 -5.72 22.36
C ARG A 259 -9.35 -4.80 23.56
N ASP A 260 -8.22 -4.29 24.07
CA ASP A 260 -8.17 -3.47 25.28
C ASP A 260 -9.00 -2.19 25.18
N GLU A 261 -9.02 -1.57 23.99
CA GLU A 261 -9.72 -0.31 23.74
C GLU A 261 -11.02 -0.49 22.94
N ASN A 262 -11.49 -1.73 22.79
CA ASN A 262 -12.72 -2.09 22.09
C ASN A 262 -12.87 -1.39 20.73
N TRP A 263 -11.89 -1.59 19.85
CA TRP A 263 -11.85 -0.96 18.52
C TRP A 263 -12.95 -1.44 17.58
N ARG A 264 -13.58 -2.59 17.87
CA ARG A 264 -14.74 -3.12 17.13
C ARG A 264 -15.90 -2.11 17.06
N ASP A 265 -16.11 -1.37 18.14
CA ASP A 265 -17.18 -0.37 18.25
C ASP A 265 -16.71 1.06 17.92
N ALA A 266 -15.50 1.21 17.36
CA ALA A 266 -14.99 2.52 16.99
C ALA A 266 -15.84 3.16 15.89
N ALA A 267 -16.23 4.42 16.07
CA ALA A 267 -16.98 5.19 15.08
C ALA A 267 -16.07 5.67 13.94
N LEU A 268 -15.61 4.73 13.10
CA LEU A 268 -14.84 5.01 11.90
C LEU A 268 -15.71 5.65 10.83
N ARG A 269 -15.13 6.54 10.03
CA ARG A 269 -15.81 7.03 8.83
C ARG A 269 -15.87 5.90 7.81
N GLY A 270 -16.88 5.90 6.93
CA GLY A 270 -16.98 4.91 5.84
C GLY A 270 -15.82 4.92 4.84
N THR A 271 -14.90 5.88 4.96
CA THR A 271 -13.69 6.00 4.13
C THR A 271 -12.40 5.67 4.88
N ASP A 272 -12.48 5.47 6.21
CA ASP A 272 -11.35 5.06 7.04
C ASP A 272 -11.18 3.54 6.98
N ALA A 273 -9.96 3.05 7.21
CA ALA A 273 -9.65 1.63 7.32
C ALA A 273 -8.95 1.33 8.65
N LEU A 274 -9.17 0.12 9.20
CA LEU A 274 -8.55 -0.34 10.44
C LEU A 274 -7.74 -1.61 10.17
N LEU A 275 -6.41 -1.49 10.24
CA LEU A 275 -5.48 -2.61 10.15
C LEU A 275 -5.07 -3.05 11.57
N VAL A 276 -5.28 -4.33 11.86
CA VAL A 276 -4.96 -4.96 13.14
C VAL A 276 -3.78 -5.91 12.94
N LEU A 277 -2.68 -5.65 13.64
CA LEU A 277 -1.48 -6.49 13.62
C LEU A 277 -1.65 -7.62 14.63
N GLY A 278 -1.80 -8.84 14.12
CA GLY A 278 -1.99 -10.06 14.90
C GLY A 278 -3.43 -10.58 14.91
N TYR A 279 -3.60 -11.77 15.48
CA TYR A 279 -4.88 -12.47 15.51
C TYR A 279 -5.86 -11.89 16.54
N VAL A 280 -7.08 -11.61 16.10
CA VAL A 280 -8.21 -11.18 16.95
C VAL A 280 -9.43 -12.11 16.84
N GLY A 281 -9.28 -13.28 16.23
CA GLY A 281 -10.37 -14.25 16.08
C GLY A 281 -11.52 -13.72 15.25
N ASP A 282 -12.74 -14.09 15.64
CA ASP A 282 -13.98 -13.75 14.94
C ASP A 282 -14.37 -12.26 15.07
N ASP A 283 -13.58 -11.46 15.80
CA ASP A 283 -13.77 -10.01 15.89
C ASP A 283 -13.25 -9.26 14.65
N ALA A 284 -12.47 -9.91 13.77
CA ALA A 284 -12.05 -9.33 12.50
C ALA A 284 -13.06 -9.63 11.39
N ASP A 285 -13.46 -8.58 10.67
CA ASP A 285 -14.32 -8.68 9.49
C ASP A 285 -13.57 -9.24 8.28
N TRP A 286 -12.26 -8.93 8.20
CA TRP A 286 -11.35 -9.36 7.14
C TRP A 286 -10.10 -9.98 7.73
N ASN A 287 -9.65 -11.08 7.14
CA ASN A 287 -8.46 -11.79 7.57
C ASN A 287 -7.50 -11.94 6.41
N PHE A 288 -6.34 -11.32 6.55
CA PHE A 288 -5.19 -11.49 5.68
C PHE A 288 -4.16 -12.35 6.41
N HIS A 289 -3.83 -13.50 5.85
CA HIS A 289 -2.90 -14.45 6.44
C HIS A 289 -1.65 -14.59 5.57
N VAL A 290 -0.51 -14.19 6.12
CA VAL A 290 0.79 -14.35 5.48
C VAL A 290 1.27 -15.78 5.70
N ASN A 291 1.42 -16.51 4.62
CA ASN A 291 1.93 -17.88 4.65
C ASN A 291 3.46 -17.87 4.68
N ALA A 292 4.06 -18.92 5.24
CA ALA A 292 5.52 -19.06 5.33
C ALA A 292 6.23 -19.04 3.96
N ASP A 293 5.55 -19.50 2.90
CA ASP A 293 6.06 -19.49 1.53
C ASP A 293 6.08 -18.08 0.91
N GLY A 294 5.50 -17.08 1.57
CA GLY A 294 5.41 -15.70 1.10
C GLY A 294 4.17 -15.39 0.27
N SER A 295 3.25 -16.35 0.12
CA SER A 295 1.91 -16.07 -0.38
C SER A 295 1.06 -15.35 0.68
N LEU A 296 0.01 -14.67 0.23
CA LEU A 296 -0.97 -14.02 1.11
C LEU A 296 -2.35 -14.60 0.83
N ASP A 297 -2.94 -15.25 1.82
CA ASP A 297 -4.36 -15.58 1.79
C ASP A 297 -5.17 -14.33 2.16
N THR A 298 -6.01 -13.87 1.25
CA THR A 298 -6.85 -12.67 1.44
C THR A 298 -8.25 -13.02 1.97
N GLY A 299 -8.51 -14.29 2.27
CA GLY A 299 -9.75 -14.77 2.85
C GLY A 299 -10.95 -14.48 1.96
N ARG A 300 -11.96 -13.81 2.53
CA ARG A 300 -13.21 -13.46 1.82
C ARG A 300 -13.01 -12.50 0.65
N LEU A 301 -11.88 -11.80 0.60
CA LEU A 301 -11.56 -10.94 -0.52
C LEU A 301 -11.32 -11.77 -1.79
N GLY A 302 -10.86 -13.02 -1.66
CA GLY A 302 -10.76 -13.96 -2.78
C GLY A 302 -9.72 -13.58 -3.83
N LEU A 303 -8.79 -12.68 -3.50
CA LEU A 303 -7.70 -12.30 -4.38
C LEU A 303 -6.51 -13.25 -4.15
N PRO A 304 -6.06 -13.99 -5.17
CA PRO A 304 -4.87 -14.81 -5.05
C PRO A 304 -3.63 -13.91 -5.02
N ILE A 305 -2.67 -14.22 -4.14
CA ILE A 305 -1.39 -13.52 -4.04
C ILE A 305 -0.29 -14.56 -3.82
N ASP A 306 0.55 -14.76 -4.82
CA ASP A 306 1.64 -15.75 -4.79
C ASP A 306 2.88 -15.20 -4.06
N THR A 307 3.04 -13.88 -4.01
CA THR A 307 4.14 -13.20 -3.33
C THR A 307 3.67 -11.88 -2.76
N HIS A 308 3.64 -11.74 -1.44
CA HIS A 308 3.16 -10.53 -0.76
C HIS A 308 4.10 -9.33 -0.92
N ALA A 309 3.58 -8.13 -0.68
CA ALA A 309 4.25 -6.86 -0.98
C ALA A 309 5.65 -6.70 -0.35
N ALA A 310 5.84 -7.17 0.88
CA ALA A 310 7.14 -7.11 1.56
C ALA A 310 8.25 -7.95 0.91
N ARG A 311 7.94 -8.86 -0.02
CA ARG A 311 8.89 -9.73 -0.72
C ARG A 311 9.08 -9.35 -2.19
N LEU A 312 8.64 -8.15 -2.60
CA LEU A 312 8.74 -7.70 -4.00
C LEU A 312 10.11 -7.11 -4.38
N ASP A 313 11.05 -7.02 -3.44
CA ASP A 313 12.40 -6.45 -3.60
C ASP A 313 13.51 -7.50 -3.81
#